data_AF-A0A7C6ZXQ9-F1
#
_entry.id   AF-A0A7C6ZXQ9-F1
#
_cell.length_a   1.000
_cell.length_b   1.000
_cell.length_c   1.000
_cell.angle_alpha   90.00
_cell.angle_beta   90.00
_cell.angle_gamma   90.00
#
_symmetry.space_group_name_H-M   'P 1'
#
loop_
_entity.id
_entity.type
_entity.pdbx_description
1 polymer ?
#
loop_
_entity_poly.entity_id
_entity_poly.type
_entity_poly.pdbx_seq_one_letter_code
_entity_poly.pdbx_strand_id
1 'polypeptide(L)' 'MKFWPDNKPYFSANQYYREIFGKKVYKISLDIGCTCPTRDGTKGFGGCTFCSARGSG' A
#
# COMPACT_ATOMS: atom_id res chain seq x y z
N MET A 1 17.88 9.01 -21.77
CA MET A 1 17.05 8.55 -20.63
C MET A 1 15.64 9.09 -20.83
N LYS A 2 14.59 8.25 -20.72
CA LYS A 2 13.21 8.72 -20.86
C LYS A 2 12.76 9.41 -19.57
N PHE A 3 12.30 10.64 -19.68
CA PHE A 3 11.63 11.35 -18.58
C PHE A 3 10.11 11.23 -18.73
N TRP A 4 9.42 11.04 -17.61
CA TRP A 4 7.95 11.05 -17.54
C TRP A 4 7.42 12.48 -17.32
N PRO A 5 6.11 12.76 -17.51
CA PRO A 5 5.55 14.11 -17.36
C PRO A 5 5.79 14.77 -15.99
N ASP A 6 6.05 13.98 -14.94
CA ASP A 6 6.45 14.47 -13.61
C ASP A 6 7.98 14.68 -13.45
N ASN A 7 8.71 14.71 -14.57
CA ASN A 7 10.16 14.89 -14.69
C ASN A 7 11.01 13.85 -13.95
N LYS A 8 10.47 12.64 -13.74
CA LYS A 8 11.20 11.54 -13.11
C LYS A 8 11.79 10.59 -14.15
N PRO A 9 12.94 9.96 -13.86
CA PRO A 9 13.56 8.97 -14.74
C PRO A 9 12.89 7.59 -14.67
N TYR A 10 11.75 7.45 -13.97
CA TYR A 10 11.00 6.22 -13.79
C TYR A 10 9.49 6.50 -13.79
N PHE A 11 8.69 5.47 -14.12
CA PHE A 11 7.24 5.57 -14.13
C PHE A 11 6.72 5.55 -12.70
N SER A 12 6.34 6.72 -12.18
CA SER A 12 5.94 6.85 -10.79
C SER A 12 4.47 6.46 -10.58
N ALA A 13 4.12 6.01 -9.37
CA ALA A 13 2.71 5.79 -9.01
C ALA A 13 1.87 7.06 -9.18
N ASN A 14 2.45 8.24 -8.93
CA ASN A 14 1.79 9.52 -9.17
C ASN A 14 1.47 9.71 -10.67
N GLN A 15 2.39 9.34 -11.58
CA GLN A 15 2.13 9.38 -13.01
C GLN A 15 1.03 8.39 -13.41
N TYR A 16 1.14 7.13 -12.98
CA TYR A 16 0.14 6.08 -13.24
C TYR A 16 -1.28 6.51 -12.83
N TYR A 17 -1.45 7.01 -11.60
CA TYR A 17 -2.77 7.43 -11.12
C TYR A 17 -3.26 8.73 -11.77
N ARG A 18 -2.37 9.61 -12.23
CA ARG A 18 -2.78 10.78 -13.01
C ARG A 18 -3.31 10.41 -14.39
N GLU A 19 -2.74 9.40 -15.04
CA GLU A 19 -3.25 8.88 -16.32
C GLU A 19 -4.66 8.30 -16.17
N ILE A 20 -4.95 7.62 -15.06
CA ILE A 20 -6.27 7.02 -14.80
C ILE A 20 -7.30 8.07 -14.36
N PHE A 21 -6.94 8.97 -13.43
CA PHE A 21 -7.92 9.82 -12.73
C PHE A 21 -7.86 11.29 -13.12
N GLY A 22 -6.87 11.72 -13.91
CA GLY A 22 -6.69 13.11 -14.35
C GLY A 22 -6.33 14.11 -13.24
N LYS A 23 -6.14 13.65 -12.00
CA LYS A 23 -5.88 14.49 -10.81
C LYS A 23 -4.90 13.84 -9.86
N LYS A 24 -4.39 14.61 -8.90
CA LYS A 24 -3.50 14.08 -7.85
C LYS A 24 -4.31 13.11 -6.97
N VAL A 25 -3.79 11.90 -6.82
CA VAL A 25 -4.37 10.86 -5.98
C VAL A 25 -3.58 10.72 -4.69
N TYR A 26 -4.29 10.51 -3.60
CA TYR A 26 -3.74 10.28 -2.28
C TYR A 26 -4.10 8.87 -1.82
N LYS A 27 -3.12 8.14 -1.27
CA LYS A 27 -3.36 6.86 -0.61
C LYS A 27 -3.90 7.16 0.79
N ILE A 28 -5.05 6.59 1.12
CA ILE A 28 -5.64 6.65 2.46
C ILE A 28 -5.63 5.23 3.00
N SER A 29 -5.05 5.03 4.19
CA SER A 29 -5.17 3.77 4.91
C SER A 29 -6.57 3.67 5.51
N LEU A 30 -7.22 2.53 5.30
CA LEU A 30 -8.55 2.24 5.85
C LEU A 30 -8.43 1.04 6.79
N ASP A 31 -8.97 1.18 8.00
CA ASP A 31 -9.19 0.09 8.93
C ASP A 31 -10.69 -0.25 8.90
N ILE A 32 -11.00 -1.51 8.59
CA ILE A 32 -12.37 -2.02 8.50
C ILE A 32 -12.81 -2.77 9.76
N GLY A 33 -12.01 -2.72 10.84
CA GLY A 33 -12.29 -3.40 12.11
C GLY A 33 -12.10 -4.91 12.06
N CYS A 34 -11.45 -5.44 11.01
CA CYS A 34 -11.18 -6.86 10.88
C CYS A 34 -9.90 -7.25 11.63
N THR A 35 -9.91 -8.45 12.20
CA THR A 35 -8.71 -9.08 12.76
C THR A 35 -7.95 -9.92 11.72
N CYS A 36 -6.67 -10.19 11.99
CA CYS A 36 -5.83 -11.05 11.14
C CYS A 36 -5.85 -12.49 11.66
N PRO A 37 -6.17 -13.50 10.83
CA PRO A 37 -6.30 -14.89 11.26
C PRO A 37 -4.98 -15.52 11.75
N THR A 38 -3.84 -14.96 11.33
CA THR A 38 -2.50 -15.39 11.80
C THR A 38 -2.10 -14.69 13.10
N ARG A 39 -2.88 -13.70 13.56
CA ARG A 39 -2.68 -13.00 14.82
C ARG A 39 -3.71 -13.38 15.88
N ASP A 40 -4.94 -13.63 15.48
CA ASP A 40 -6.03 -14.00 16.40
C ASP A 40 -6.05 -15.48 16.79
N GLY A 41 -5.16 -16.31 16.23
CA GLY A 41 -5.07 -17.73 16.56
C GLY A 41 -5.83 -18.67 15.61
N THR A 42 -6.67 -18.15 14.70
CA THR A 42 -7.51 -18.98 13.82
C THR A 42 -6.71 -19.80 12.82
N LYS A 43 -5.59 -19.26 12.33
CA LYS A 43 -4.70 -19.90 11.34
C LYS A 43 -3.22 -19.87 11.75
N GLY A 44 -2.90 -19.29 12.90
CA GLY A 44 -1.54 -19.18 13.43
C GLY A 44 -1.47 -18.15 14.56
N PHE A 45 -0.28 -18.02 15.16
CA PHE A 45 -0.03 -17.10 16.28
C PHE A 45 1.12 -16.15 15.97
N GLY A 46 1.08 -14.94 16.54
CA GLY A 46 2.17 -13.95 16.46
C GLY A 46 2.18 -13.07 15.20
N GLY A 47 1.41 -13.42 14.17
CA GLY A 47 1.40 -12.72 12.88
C GLY A 47 2.44 -13.26 11.89
N CYS A 48 2.42 -12.73 10.65
CA CYS A 48 3.36 -13.15 9.61
C CYS A 48 4.80 -12.69 9.94
N THR A 49 5.79 -13.37 9.38
CA THR A 49 7.23 -13.03 9.57
C THR A 49 7.60 -11.61 9.16
N PHE A 50 6.81 -10.99 8.29
CA PHE A 50 6.96 -9.61 7.83
C PHE A 50 6.04 -8.61 8.55
N CYS A 51 5.14 -9.06 9.43
CA CYS A 51 4.29 -8.15 10.19
C CYS A 51 5.14 -7.39 11.21
N SER A 52 4.81 -6.11 11.40
CA SER A 52 5.33 -5.38 12.57
C SER A 52 4.66 -5.89 13.85
N ALA A 53 5.19 -5.49 15.01
CA ALA A 53 4.56 -5.78 16.30
C ALA A 53 3.09 -5.31 16.37
N ARG A 54 2.76 -4.21 15.67
CA ARG A 54 1.41 -3.64 15.58
C ARG A 54 0.56 -4.22 14.43
N GLY A 55 1.10 -5.12 13.60
CA GLY A 55 0.43 -5.68 12.43
C GLY A 55 0.97 -5.15 11.10
N SER A 56 0.20 -5.33 10.03
CA SER A 56 0.49 -4.78 8.70
C SER A 56 -0.07 -3.37 8.64
N GLY A 57 0.83 -2.38 8.67
CA GLY A 57 0.49 -0.95 8.78
C GLY A 57 -0.38 -0.40 7.66
#